data_AF-A0A8J2WIC1-F1
#
_entry.id   AF-A0A8J2WIC1-F1
#
_cell.length_a   1.000
_cell.length_b   1.000
_cell.length_c   1.000
_cell.angle_alpha   90.00
_cell.angle_beta   90.00
_cell.angle_gamma   90.00
#
_symmetry.space_group_name_H-M   'P 1'
#
loop_
_entity.id
_entity.type
_entity.pdbx_description
1 polymer ?
#
loop_
_entity_poly.entity_id
_entity_poly.type
_entity_poly.pdbx_seq_one_letter_code
_entity_poly.pdbx_strand_id
1 'polypeptide(L)'
;MQRLCLLLPLASALLAPISPAARTIAVRPNSYLDDLPAAAATKPAPAPVAAPAPAPAPSPVAAAPAPAPAPAAAPATPVAGDVPAVIVGSGGRIGGMLLKDGDAAWTSTSGWPADAPKEGPIYVCTRNDALEGIIAATPENRRKDLCFLQNGMLGPFLEAQGLPDATQILMYVAVAKKGEEPTDGITDANPEGLTTATGKWANAFQARLVNQGLTCHVKDGDAFTIAMLEKHVWICAFMLVGASHGGCTVGEVESTYTKEFEALASEMMTAGAAALNVDVADGYLDRLKAYARAVSHFPTAVKEFEWRNGWFYKLTCDAVKAGREDPMPLHTQALYDLKLPLPIAWIN
;
A
#
# COMPACT_ATOMS: atom_id res chain seq x y z
N MET A 1 -32.39 50.48 62.83
CA MET A 1 -32.54 51.26 61.58
C MET A 1 -32.61 50.23 60.45
N GLN A 2 -33.80 49.88 59.91
CA GLN A 2 -34.46 50.53 58.77
C GLN A 2 -33.50 50.66 57.57
N ARG A 3 -33.75 50.29 56.31
CA ARG A 3 -34.90 49.93 55.44
C ARG A 3 -34.23 49.40 54.14
N LEU A 4 -34.68 48.35 53.45
CA LEU A 4 -35.81 48.28 52.50
C LEU A 4 -35.64 49.08 51.18
N CYS A 5 -35.98 48.41 50.07
CA CYS A 5 -36.36 48.90 48.71
C CYS A 5 -35.21 49.18 47.71
N LEU A 6 -35.29 48.88 46.41
CA LEU A 6 -36.38 48.79 45.40
C LEU A 6 -35.94 47.80 44.27
N LEU A 7 -36.74 46.83 43.84
CA LEU A 7 -37.75 46.83 42.74
C LEU A 7 -37.23 46.65 41.29
N LEU A 8 -37.73 45.57 40.66
CA LEU A 8 -37.86 45.17 39.23
C LEU A 8 -38.39 46.30 38.29
N PRO A 9 -38.38 46.23 36.91
CA PRO A 9 -38.87 45.09 36.09
C PRO A 9 -38.37 44.85 34.63
N LEU A 10 -38.79 43.69 34.09
CA LEU A 10 -39.15 43.27 32.70
C LEU A 10 -38.28 43.66 31.47
N ALA A 11 -37.88 42.65 30.66
CA ALA A 11 -38.41 42.42 29.30
C ALA A 11 -37.83 41.15 28.62
N SER A 12 -38.71 40.50 27.85
CA SER A 12 -38.56 39.27 27.06
C SER A 12 -37.49 39.29 25.97
N ALA A 13 -36.89 38.13 25.69
CA ALA A 13 -36.66 37.65 24.33
C ALA A 13 -36.46 36.13 24.31
N LEU A 14 -37.38 35.42 23.65
CA LEU A 14 -37.21 34.04 23.23
C LEU A 14 -36.01 33.93 22.29
N LEU A 15 -35.12 32.97 22.55
CA LEU A 15 -34.30 32.34 21.51
C LEU A 15 -34.17 30.86 21.85
N ALA A 16 -34.88 30.04 21.07
CA ALA A 16 -34.68 28.60 21.02
C ALA A 16 -33.37 28.31 20.27
N PRO A 17 -32.47 27.45 20.80
CA PRO A 17 -31.38 26.92 19.99
C PRO A 17 -31.91 25.77 19.12
N ILE A 18 -31.82 25.97 17.81
CA ILE A 18 -31.95 24.92 16.79
C ILE A 18 -30.72 24.01 16.95
N SER A 19 -30.91 22.81 17.51
CA SER A 19 -29.91 21.75 17.47
C SER A 19 -29.88 21.10 16.07
N PRO A 20 -28.72 20.96 15.42
CA PRO A 20 -28.59 20.05 14.30
C PRO A 20 -28.59 18.62 14.87
N ALA A 21 -29.55 17.81 14.43
CA ALA A 21 -29.59 16.39 14.70
C ALA A 21 -28.42 15.70 13.98
N ALA A 22 -27.27 15.63 14.65
CA ALA A 22 -26.23 14.67 14.31
C ALA A 22 -26.79 13.27 14.60
N ARG A 23 -27.06 12.50 13.54
CA ARG A 23 -27.28 11.05 13.68
C ARG A 23 -25.94 10.44 14.11
N THR A 24 -25.78 10.27 15.41
CA THR A 24 -24.72 9.46 16.00
C THR A 24 -24.88 8.04 15.48
N ILE A 25 -23.94 7.58 14.66
CA ILE A 25 -23.74 6.14 14.47
C ILE A 25 -23.23 5.66 15.83
N ALA A 26 -24.08 4.93 16.55
CA ALA A 26 -23.70 4.30 17.79
C ALA A 26 -22.66 3.20 17.48
N VAL A 27 -21.38 3.56 17.56
CA VAL A 27 -20.30 2.59 17.69
C VAL A 27 -20.51 1.91 19.04
N ARG A 28 -20.80 0.61 19.01
CA ARG A 28 -20.91 -0.18 20.24
C ARG A 28 -19.54 -0.18 20.94
N PRO A 29 -19.46 0.17 22.23
CA PRO A 29 -18.22 0.02 22.98
C PRO A 29 -17.94 -1.48 23.20
N ASN A 30 -16.70 -1.90 22.96
CA ASN A 30 -16.08 -3.19 23.29
C ASN A 30 -16.94 -4.47 23.09
N SER A 31 -16.65 -5.27 22.05
CA SER A 31 -16.85 -6.74 22.13
C SER A 31 -16.21 -7.56 21.00
N TYR A 32 -15.63 -6.96 19.95
CA TYR A 32 -15.02 -7.76 18.87
C TYR A 32 -13.81 -8.60 19.32
N LEU A 33 -13.14 -8.21 20.41
CA LEU A 33 -12.05 -8.99 21.01
C LEU A 33 -12.55 -10.16 21.88
N ASP A 34 -13.79 -10.10 22.36
CA ASP A 34 -14.34 -11.10 23.29
C ASP A 34 -14.96 -12.30 22.56
N ASP A 35 -15.18 -12.20 21.25
CA ASP A 35 -15.92 -13.19 20.44
C ASP A 35 -15.03 -14.11 19.58
N LEU A 36 -13.77 -14.38 19.97
CA LEU A 36 -12.94 -15.37 19.27
C LEU A 36 -13.39 -16.82 19.60
N PRO A 37 -13.96 -17.59 18.66
CA PRO A 37 -14.29 -18.99 18.93
C PRO A 37 -13.03 -19.85 18.93
N ALA A 38 -12.90 -20.71 19.93
CA ALA A 38 -11.92 -21.80 19.93
C ALA A 38 -12.12 -22.70 18.70
N ALA A 39 -10.99 -23.09 18.07
CA ALA A 39 -10.92 -23.81 16.82
C ALA A 39 -11.91 -24.99 16.73
N ALA A 40 -12.84 -24.91 15.78
CA ALA A 40 -13.76 -25.98 15.43
C ALA A 40 -13.44 -26.53 14.02
N ALA A 41 -13.41 -27.86 13.93
CA ALA A 41 -13.05 -28.64 12.75
C ALA A 41 -13.97 -28.35 11.54
N THR A 42 -13.35 -28.33 10.35
CA THR A 42 -13.97 -28.02 9.06
C THR A 42 -14.90 -29.13 8.58
N LYS A 43 -16.16 -28.76 8.25
CA LYS A 43 -17.08 -29.57 7.45
C LYS A 43 -16.94 -29.22 5.96
N PRO A 44 -17.18 -30.15 5.01
CA PRO A 44 -17.02 -29.88 3.58
C PRO A 44 -18.12 -28.95 3.05
N ALA A 45 -17.74 -28.08 2.10
CA ALA A 45 -18.62 -27.14 1.43
C ALA A 45 -19.65 -27.86 0.50
N PRO A 46 -20.89 -27.35 0.40
CA PRO A 46 -21.86 -27.85 -0.58
C PRO A 46 -21.52 -27.38 -2.00
N ALA A 47 -21.92 -28.19 -2.99
CA ALA A 47 -21.68 -27.95 -4.41
C ALA A 47 -22.40 -26.69 -4.95
N PRO A 48 -21.82 -25.98 -5.94
CA PRO A 48 -22.36 -24.72 -6.44
C PRO A 48 -23.64 -24.93 -7.27
N VAL A 49 -24.63 -24.07 -7.03
CA VAL A 49 -25.85 -23.95 -7.83
C VAL A 49 -25.55 -23.07 -9.05
N ALA A 50 -25.99 -23.50 -10.23
CA ALA A 50 -25.76 -22.78 -11.49
C ALA A 50 -26.44 -21.39 -11.50
N ALA A 51 -25.69 -20.38 -11.91
CA ALA A 51 -26.18 -19.01 -12.11
C ALA A 51 -27.07 -18.90 -13.36
N PRO A 52 -28.10 -18.02 -13.36
CA PRO A 52 -28.92 -17.78 -14.55
C PRO A 52 -28.14 -17.02 -15.63
N ALA A 53 -28.50 -17.29 -16.89
CA ALA A 53 -27.86 -16.70 -18.07
C ALA A 53 -28.02 -15.17 -18.14
N PRO A 54 -26.99 -14.41 -18.55
CA PRO A 54 -27.07 -12.96 -18.69
C PRO A 54 -27.97 -12.55 -19.87
N ALA A 55 -28.68 -11.44 -19.69
CA ALA A 55 -29.47 -10.80 -20.74
C ALA A 55 -28.57 -10.24 -21.87
N PRO A 56 -29.06 -10.17 -23.13
CA PRO A 56 -28.27 -9.67 -24.25
C PRO A 56 -27.97 -8.18 -24.12
N ALA A 57 -26.71 -7.83 -24.39
CA ALA A 57 -26.20 -6.45 -24.35
C ALA A 57 -26.80 -5.58 -25.47
N PRO A 58 -27.03 -4.27 -25.23
CA PRO A 58 -27.42 -3.33 -26.28
C PRO A 58 -26.28 -3.12 -27.28
N SER A 59 -26.66 -2.90 -28.55
CA SER A 59 -25.73 -2.66 -29.67
C SER A 59 -24.83 -1.42 -29.42
N PRO A 60 -23.55 -1.48 -29.81
CA PRO A 60 -22.61 -0.40 -29.54
C PRO A 60 -22.93 0.84 -30.38
N VAL A 61 -23.05 1.98 -29.70
CA VAL A 61 -22.99 3.31 -30.33
C VAL A 61 -21.53 3.54 -30.74
N ALA A 62 -21.29 3.96 -31.98
CA ALA A 62 -19.96 4.18 -32.52
C ALA A 62 -19.17 5.16 -31.63
N ALA A 63 -18.05 4.67 -31.06
CA ALA A 63 -17.11 5.49 -30.32
C ALA A 63 -16.45 6.51 -31.25
N ALA A 64 -16.31 7.76 -30.79
CA ALA A 64 -15.48 8.75 -31.45
C ALA A 64 -14.03 8.25 -31.53
N PRO A 65 -13.30 8.52 -32.63
CA PRO A 65 -11.93 8.05 -32.79
C PRO A 65 -11.03 8.59 -31.68
N ALA A 66 -10.26 7.69 -31.07
CA ALA A 66 -9.25 8.06 -30.08
C ALA A 66 -8.23 9.04 -30.68
N PRO A 67 -7.75 10.04 -29.92
CA PRO A 67 -6.69 10.92 -30.38
C PRO A 67 -5.44 10.10 -30.71
N ALA A 68 -4.76 10.47 -31.79
CA ALA A 68 -3.54 9.81 -32.23
C ALA A 68 -2.47 9.82 -31.11
N PRO A 69 -1.71 8.74 -30.92
CA PRO A 69 -0.63 8.70 -29.94
C PRO A 69 0.39 9.79 -30.27
N ALA A 70 0.86 10.49 -29.24
CA ALA A 70 1.96 11.44 -29.37
C ALA A 70 3.20 10.72 -29.92
N PRO A 71 4.02 11.37 -30.77
CA PRO A 71 5.22 10.76 -31.30
C PRO A 71 6.17 10.35 -30.18
N ALA A 72 6.74 9.15 -30.30
CA ALA A 72 7.76 8.65 -29.39
C ALA A 72 8.93 9.64 -29.31
N ALA A 73 9.30 10.04 -28.09
CA ALA A 73 10.44 10.89 -27.87
C ALA A 73 11.71 10.22 -28.42
N ALA A 74 12.62 11.02 -29.00
CA ALA A 74 13.94 10.55 -29.42
C ALA A 74 14.66 9.87 -28.24
N PRO A 75 15.49 8.82 -28.47
CA PRO A 75 16.17 8.12 -27.39
C PRO A 75 17.03 9.11 -26.63
N ALA A 76 16.70 9.32 -25.35
CA ALA A 76 17.49 10.13 -24.45
C ALA A 76 18.89 9.52 -24.33
N THR A 77 19.93 10.36 -24.26
CA THR A 77 21.27 9.91 -23.88
C THR A 77 21.18 9.18 -22.55
N PRO A 78 21.72 7.95 -22.42
CA PRO A 78 21.65 7.20 -21.17
C PRO A 78 22.19 8.03 -20.01
N VAL A 79 21.40 8.11 -18.94
CA VAL A 79 21.80 8.71 -17.67
C VAL A 79 22.92 7.87 -17.07
N ALA A 80 24.02 8.55 -16.74
CA ALA A 80 25.15 7.94 -16.05
C ALA A 80 24.72 7.44 -14.66
N GLY A 81 25.27 6.29 -14.23
CA GLY A 81 25.00 5.69 -12.91
C GLY A 81 24.23 4.37 -12.94
N ASP A 82 23.69 3.97 -14.09
CA ASP A 82 23.13 2.63 -14.28
C ASP A 82 24.25 1.60 -14.51
N VAL A 83 24.56 0.85 -13.45
CA VAL A 83 25.68 -0.11 -13.39
C VAL A 83 25.19 -1.56 -13.54
N PRO A 84 26.09 -2.51 -13.88
CA PRO A 84 25.79 -3.95 -13.81
C PRO A 84 25.23 -4.37 -12.44
N ALA A 85 24.25 -5.26 -12.45
CA ALA A 85 23.52 -5.69 -11.27
C ALA A 85 23.34 -7.21 -11.21
N VAL A 86 22.91 -7.71 -10.06
CA VAL A 86 22.32 -9.05 -9.94
C VAL A 86 20.80 -8.90 -9.86
N ILE A 87 20.05 -9.63 -10.69
CA ILE A 87 18.59 -9.57 -10.73
C ILE A 87 17.99 -10.83 -10.12
N VAL A 88 17.53 -10.75 -8.87
CA VAL A 88 16.85 -11.86 -8.20
C VAL A 88 15.41 -11.94 -8.67
N GLY A 89 14.97 -13.11 -9.10
CA GLY A 89 13.66 -13.27 -9.72
C GLY A 89 13.59 -12.75 -11.15
N SER A 90 14.71 -12.79 -11.88
CA SER A 90 14.84 -12.37 -13.29
C SER A 90 13.80 -12.99 -14.25
N GLY A 91 13.26 -14.16 -13.92
CA GLY A 91 12.20 -14.80 -14.68
C GLY A 91 10.82 -14.13 -14.57
N GLY A 92 10.59 -13.29 -13.55
CA GLY A 92 9.34 -12.59 -13.27
C GLY A 92 9.14 -11.33 -14.12
N ARG A 93 8.02 -10.63 -13.89
CA ARG A 93 7.67 -9.42 -14.67
C ARG A 93 8.62 -8.26 -14.39
N ILE A 94 8.77 -7.89 -13.12
CA ILE A 94 9.67 -6.81 -12.69
C ILE A 94 11.13 -7.20 -12.89
N GLY A 95 11.51 -8.45 -12.53
CA GLY A 95 12.87 -8.93 -12.77
C GLY A 95 13.24 -8.91 -14.25
N GLY A 96 12.35 -9.38 -15.14
CA GLY A 96 12.57 -9.35 -16.58
C GLY A 96 12.66 -7.94 -17.15
N MET A 97 11.86 -7.00 -16.62
CA MET A 97 11.91 -5.57 -16.99
C MET A 97 13.25 -4.92 -16.60
N LEU A 98 13.80 -5.27 -15.43
CA LEU A 98 15.06 -4.70 -14.97
C LEU A 98 16.30 -5.34 -15.59
N LEU A 99 16.21 -6.59 -16.03
CA LEU A 99 17.33 -7.34 -16.58
C LEU A 99 17.80 -6.78 -17.93
N LYS A 100 19.09 -6.50 -18.05
CA LYS A 100 19.73 -6.09 -19.31
C LYS A 100 21.08 -6.78 -19.52
N ASP A 101 21.67 -6.56 -20.69
CA ASP A 101 23.00 -7.06 -21.01
C ASP A 101 24.05 -6.59 -19.99
N GLY A 102 24.86 -7.52 -19.51
CA GLY A 102 25.90 -7.29 -18.49
C GLY A 102 25.43 -7.50 -17.04
N ASP A 103 24.14 -7.70 -16.79
CA ASP A 103 23.64 -8.15 -15.50
C ASP A 103 23.76 -9.67 -15.33
N ALA A 104 23.88 -10.12 -14.08
CA ALA A 104 23.74 -11.53 -13.74
C ALA A 104 22.29 -11.86 -13.36
N ALA A 105 21.73 -12.88 -14.03
CA ALA A 105 20.39 -13.36 -13.74
C ALA A 105 20.42 -14.35 -12.57
N TRP A 106 19.57 -14.12 -11.57
CA TRP A 106 19.44 -15.02 -10.42
C TRP A 106 17.99 -15.49 -10.27
N THR A 107 17.72 -16.78 -10.50
CA THR A 107 16.47 -17.39 -10.01
C THR A 107 16.71 -17.80 -8.56
N SER A 108 15.83 -17.47 -7.61
CA SER A 108 16.07 -17.68 -6.17
C SER A 108 16.42 -19.13 -5.79
N THR A 109 16.17 -20.11 -6.67
CA THR A 109 16.50 -21.53 -6.50
C THR A 109 17.84 -21.96 -7.13
N SER A 110 18.49 -21.11 -7.93
CA SER A 110 19.74 -21.45 -8.64
C SER A 110 21.02 -21.24 -7.83
N GLY A 111 20.93 -20.64 -6.64
CA GLY A 111 22.11 -20.21 -5.87
C GLY A 111 22.78 -18.97 -6.46
N TRP A 112 23.81 -18.45 -5.77
CA TRP A 112 24.49 -17.22 -6.17
C TRP A 112 25.09 -17.33 -7.59
N PRO A 113 24.85 -16.37 -8.51
CA PRO A 113 25.33 -16.49 -9.89
C PRO A 113 26.86 -16.46 -10.01
N ALA A 114 27.42 -17.34 -10.85
CA ALA A 114 28.86 -17.43 -11.08
C ALA A 114 29.42 -16.21 -11.85
N ASP A 115 28.57 -15.58 -12.66
CA ASP A 115 28.83 -14.37 -13.43
C ASP A 115 28.43 -13.09 -12.70
N ALA A 116 28.09 -13.16 -11.40
CA ALA A 116 27.72 -12.00 -10.61
C ALA A 116 28.80 -10.90 -10.67
N PRO A 117 28.43 -9.64 -10.97
CA PRO A 117 29.35 -8.51 -10.90
C PRO A 117 30.02 -8.42 -9.52
N LYS A 118 31.29 -8.01 -9.48
CA LYS A 118 32.06 -7.89 -8.21
C LYS A 118 31.44 -6.86 -7.25
N GLU A 119 30.87 -5.81 -7.81
CA GLU A 119 30.17 -4.72 -7.13
C GLU A 119 28.90 -4.37 -7.90
N GLY A 120 28.01 -3.61 -7.28
CA GLY A 120 26.75 -3.20 -7.88
C GLY A 120 25.53 -3.70 -7.08
N PRO A 121 24.34 -3.19 -7.43
CA PRO A 121 23.10 -3.50 -6.74
C PRO A 121 22.64 -4.93 -6.99
N ILE A 122 21.87 -5.45 -6.03
CA ILE A 122 21.19 -6.75 -6.11
C ILE A 122 19.68 -6.47 -5.98
N TYR A 123 18.98 -6.38 -7.12
CA TYR A 123 17.55 -6.07 -7.14
C TYR A 123 16.74 -7.31 -6.81
N VAL A 124 16.02 -7.28 -5.68
CA VAL A 124 15.23 -8.40 -5.17
C VAL A 124 13.80 -8.30 -5.71
N CYS A 125 13.52 -8.99 -6.82
CA CYS A 125 12.22 -8.95 -7.52
C CYS A 125 11.33 -10.18 -7.22
N THR A 126 11.39 -10.69 -5.99
CA THR A 126 10.61 -11.85 -5.51
C THR A 126 9.45 -11.42 -4.60
N ARG A 127 8.63 -12.38 -4.17
CA ARG A 127 7.63 -12.17 -3.11
C ARG A 127 8.29 -12.11 -1.74
N ASN A 128 7.58 -11.55 -0.75
CA ASN A 128 8.08 -11.34 0.61
C ASN A 128 8.48 -12.66 1.31
N ASP A 129 7.79 -13.77 1.02
CA ASP A 129 8.07 -15.09 1.61
C ASP A 129 9.42 -15.69 1.20
N ALA A 130 10.08 -15.16 0.16
CA ALA A 130 11.39 -15.60 -0.28
C ALA A 130 12.55 -14.79 0.32
N LEU A 131 12.27 -13.66 1.00
CA LEU A 131 13.32 -12.69 1.36
C LEU A 131 14.39 -13.27 2.29
N GLU A 132 14.00 -14.00 3.32
CA GLU A 132 14.94 -14.60 4.26
C GLU A 132 15.91 -15.58 3.55
N GLY A 133 15.37 -16.44 2.68
CA GLY A 133 16.18 -17.37 1.88
C GLY A 133 17.14 -16.65 0.93
N ILE A 134 16.71 -15.53 0.35
CA ILE A 134 17.56 -14.72 -0.55
C ILE A 134 18.68 -14.04 0.21
N ILE A 135 18.40 -13.47 1.39
CA ILE A 135 19.41 -12.87 2.27
C ILE A 135 20.44 -13.92 2.68
N ALA A 136 19.98 -15.11 3.11
CA ALA A 136 20.84 -16.21 3.50
C ALA A 136 21.74 -16.70 2.36
N ALA A 137 21.19 -16.81 1.15
CA ALA A 137 21.93 -17.24 -0.05
C ALA A 137 22.85 -16.15 -0.64
N THR A 138 22.67 -14.89 -0.25
CA THR A 138 23.54 -13.78 -0.68
C THR A 138 24.85 -13.83 0.11
N PRO A 139 26.03 -13.76 -0.56
CA PRO A 139 27.32 -13.68 0.12
C PRO A 139 27.32 -12.56 1.16
N GLU A 140 27.83 -12.83 2.35
CA GLU A 140 27.73 -11.93 3.50
C GLU A 140 28.27 -10.52 3.18
N ASN A 141 29.41 -10.44 2.50
CA ASN A 141 30.01 -9.17 2.07
C ASN A 141 29.20 -8.39 1.03
N ARG A 142 28.23 -9.03 0.38
CA ARG A 142 27.33 -8.48 -0.64
C ARG A 142 25.92 -8.18 -0.12
N ARG A 143 25.55 -8.61 1.08
CA ARG A 143 24.19 -8.35 1.64
C ARG A 143 23.86 -6.85 1.74
N LYS A 144 24.86 -6.01 1.98
CA LYS A 144 24.75 -4.54 1.94
C LYS A 144 24.36 -3.96 0.57
N ASP A 145 24.36 -4.78 -0.48
CA ASP A 145 24.00 -4.38 -1.84
C ASP A 145 22.57 -4.81 -2.22
N LEU A 146 21.86 -5.49 -1.32
CA LEU A 146 20.46 -5.86 -1.53
C LEU A 146 19.56 -4.64 -1.62
N CYS A 147 18.72 -4.65 -2.65
CA CYS A 147 17.73 -3.62 -2.95
C CYS A 147 16.35 -4.29 -2.93
N PHE A 148 15.50 -3.90 -1.97
CA PHE A 148 14.20 -4.52 -1.74
C PHE A 148 13.09 -3.75 -2.46
N LEU A 149 12.30 -4.45 -3.28
CA LEU A 149 11.24 -3.89 -4.14
C LEU A 149 9.84 -4.31 -3.68
N GLN A 150 9.73 -4.99 -2.54
CA GLN A 150 8.50 -5.61 -2.07
C GLN A 150 7.48 -4.55 -1.64
N ASN A 151 6.20 -4.91 -1.77
CA ASN A 151 5.14 -4.13 -1.13
C ASN A 151 5.07 -4.51 0.37
N GLY A 152 4.63 -3.56 1.19
CA GLY A 152 4.47 -3.76 2.62
C GLY A 152 5.50 -3.00 3.46
N MET A 153 5.40 -3.13 4.78
CA MET A 153 6.29 -2.50 5.75
C MET A 153 7.47 -3.43 6.05
N LEU A 154 8.63 -3.15 5.46
CA LEU A 154 9.81 -4.03 5.59
C LEU A 154 10.72 -3.68 6.77
N GLY A 155 10.62 -2.47 7.33
CA GLY A 155 11.54 -1.94 8.35
C GLY A 155 11.86 -2.94 9.48
N PRO A 156 10.85 -3.43 10.24
CA PRO A 156 11.09 -4.38 11.32
C PRO A 156 11.77 -5.68 10.89
N PHE A 157 11.44 -6.18 9.69
CA PHE A 157 12.09 -7.37 9.14
C PHE A 157 13.55 -7.10 8.77
N LEU A 158 13.83 -5.98 8.11
CA LEU A 158 15.19 -5.61 7.72
C LEU A 158 16.07 -5.37 8.94
N GLU A 159 15.56 -4.73 9.99
CA GLU A 159 16.25 -4.61 11.27
C GLU A 159 16.59 -5.97 11.88
N ALA A 160 15.63 -6.89 11.94
CA ALA A 160 15.84 -8.25 12.45
C ALA A 160 16.87 -9.05 11.65
N GLN A 161 17.00 -8.77 10.34
CA GLN A 161 18.01 -9.36 9.45
C GLN A 161 19.37 -8.65 9.52
N GLY A 162 19.52 -7.60 10.35
CA GLY A 162 20.75 -6.81 10.44
C GLY A 162 21.01 -5.92 9.23
N LEU A 163 19.96 -5.49 8.54
CA LEU A 163 19.99 -4.72 7.30
C LEU A 163 19.17 -3.40 7.38
N PRO A 164 19.28 -2.59 8.46
CA PRO A 164 18.45 -1.39 8.63
C PRO A 164 18.68 -0.35 7.51
N ASP A 165 19.89 -0.28 6.96
CA ASP A 165 20.27 0.68 5.92
C ASP A 165 20.17 0.11 4.50
N ALA A 166 19.50 -1.03 4.32
CA ALA A 166 19.32 -1.63 3.00
C ALA A 166 18.57 -0.69 2.06
N THR A 167 18.93 -0.74 0.78
CA THR A 167 18.21 0.02 -0.24
C THR A 167 16.78 -0.49 -0.34
N GLN A 168 15.82 0.43 -0.26
CA GLN A 168 14.39 0.13 -0.39
C GLN A 168 13.80 0.92 -1.55
N ILE A 169 12.89 0.28 -2.27
CA ILE A 169 12.27 0.80 -3.49
C ILE A 169 10.76 0.66 -3.40
N LEU A 170 10.09 1.80 -3.40
CA LEU A 170 8.64 1.93 -3.49
C LEU A 170 8.25 1.95 -4.97
N MET A 171 8.10 0.76 -5.56
CA MET A 171 7.75 0.62 -6.97
C MET A 171 6.31 1.05 -7.26
N TYR A 172 6.11 1.99 -8.19
CA TYR A 172 4.80 2.36 -8.74
C TYR A 172 4.69 2.03 -10.25
N VAL A 173 5.48 1.08 -10.70
CA VAL A 173 5.48 0.57 -12.08
C VAL A 173 4.61 -0.68 -12.18
N ALA A 174 3.77 -0.74 -13.20
CA ALA A 174 2.96 -1.91 -13.51
C ALA A 174 3.42 -2.57 -14.82
N VAL A 175 3.66 -3.88 -14.77
CA VAL A 175 3.93 -4.70 -15.95
C VAL A 175 2.79 -5.71 -16.07
N ALA A 176 1.90 -5.50 -17.05
CA ALA A 176 0.69 -6.31 -17.20
C ALA A 176 1.03 -7.76 -17.54
N LYS A 177 1.96 -7.99 -18.48
CA LYS A 177 2.54 -9.31 -18.78
C LYS A 177 4.04 -9.24 -19.01
N LYS A 178 4.72 -10.38 -18.86
CA LYS A 178 6.16 -10.46 -19.09
C LYS A 178 6.49 -10.05 -20.52
N GLY A 179 7.42 -9.10 -20.68
CA GLY A 179 7.86 -8.58 -21.96
C GLY A 179 6.96 -7.49 -22.55
N GLU A 180 5.88 -7.09 -21.87
CA GLU A 180 5.13 -5.89 -22.22
C GLU A 180 5.82 -4.65 -21.62
N GLU A 181 5.64 -3.50 -22.28
CA GLU A 181 6.17 -2.23 -21.81
C GLU A 181 5.62 -1.88 -20.42
N PRO A 182 6.47 -1.40 -19.50
CA PRO A 182 6.03 -0.96 -18.20
C PRO A 182 5.14 0.29 -18.29
N THR A 183 4.08 0.31 -17.48
CA THR A 183 3.29 1.52 -17.22
C THR A 183 3.88 2.22 -16.00
N ASP A 184 4.26 3.49 -16.18
CA ASP A 184 4.82 4.30 -15.10
C ASP A 184 3.75 4.79 -14.12
N GLY A 185 4.17 5.09 -12.90
CA GLY A 185 3.33 5.59 -11.81
C GLY A 185 3.03 7.08 -11.89
N ILE A 186 2.83 7.62 -13.10
CA ILE A 186 2.50 9.02 -13.34
C ILE A 186 0.98 9.21 -13.21
N THR A 187 0.56 10.22 -12.46
CA THR A 187 -0.86 10.54 -12.25
C THR A 187 -1.11 12.04 -12.47
N ASP A 188 -2.38 12.43 -12.47
CA ASP A 188 -2.80 13.85 -12.48
C ASP A 188 -2.34 14.60 -11.22
N ALA A 189 -2.27 13.91 -10.08
CA ALA A 189 -1.75 14.48 -8.82
C ALA A 189 -0.22 14.43 -8.70
N ASN A 190 0.44 13.55 -9.46
CA ASN A 190 1.89 13.32 -9.45
C ASN A 190 2.42 13.19 -10.89
N PRO A 191 2.46 14.29 -11.67
CA PRO A 191 2.98 14.29 -13.03
C PRO A 191 4.49 13.92 -13.09
N GLU A 192 5.20 14.07 -11.98
CA GLU A 192 6.60 13.66 -11.79
C GLU A 192 6.78 12.16 -11.48
N GLY A 193 5.68 11.42 -11.32
CA GLY A 193 5.67 10.00 -11.00
C GLY A 193 5.88 9.67 -9.52
N LEU A 194 5.49 8.46 -9.11
CA LEU A 194 5.43 8.05 -7.71
C LEU A 194 6.58 7.13 -7.26
N THR A 195 7.25 6.44 -8.19
CA THR A 195 8.31 5.48 -7.84
C THR A 195 9.42 6.18 -7.06
N THR A 196 9.80 5.63 -5.91
CA THR A 196 10.76 6.26 -4.99
C THR A 196 11.76 5.22 -4.47
N ALA A 197 13.04 5.58 -4.38
CA ALA A 197 14.09 4.76 -3.79
C ALA A 197 14.86 5.50 -2.69
N THR A 198 15.44 4.76 -1.75
CA THR A 198 16.34 5.28 -0.69
C THR A 198 17.54 4.35 -0.47
N GLY A 199 18.61 4.89 0.12
CA GLY A 199 19.79 4.15 0.52
C GLY A 199 20.86 4.01 -0.57
N LYS A 200 21.86 3.17 -0.30
CA LYS A 200 23.12 3.07 -1.05
C LYS A 200 22.97 3.05 -2.59
N TRP A 201 22.03 2.27 -3.11
CA TRP A 201 21.87 2.05 -4.55
C TRP A 201 20.68 2.81 -5.16
N ALA A 202 20.07 3.76 -4.45
CA ALA A 202 18.91 4.51 -4.93
C ALA A 202 19.18 5.26 -6.25
N ASN A 203 20.33 5.92 -6.37
CA ASN A 203 20.71 6.63 -7.60
C ASN A 203 20.94 5.66 -8.78
N ALA A 204 21.53 4.49 -8.53
CA ALA A 204 21.73 3.48 -9.57
C ALA A 204 20.39 2.91 -10.07
N PHE A 205 19.45 2.72 -9.16
CA PHE A 205 18.09 2.29 -9.50
C PHE A 205 17.33 3.38 -10.27
N GLN A 206 17.44 4.64 -9.84
CA GLN A 206 16.86 5.78 -10.57
C GLN A 206 17.40 5.85 -12.00
N ALA A 207 18.73 5.83 -12.18
CA ALA A 207 19.34 5.86 -13.51
C ALA A 207 18.85 4.71 -14.39
N ARG A 208 18.67 3.51 -13.82
CA ARG A 208 18.14 2.35 -14.53
C ARG A 208 16.70 2.56 -15.02
N LEU A 209 15.81 3.11 -14.19
CA LEU A 209 14.43 3.39 -14.60
C LEU A 209 14.37 4.53 -15.63
N VAL A 210 15.12 5.61 -15.43
CA VAL A 210 15.14 6.75 -16.37
C VAL A 210 15.65 6.34 -17.75
N ASN A 211 16.63 5.43 -17.82
CA ASN A 211 17.11 4.86 -19.08
C ASN A 211 16.06 4.02 -19.82
N GLN A 212 14.97 3.61 -19.14
CA GLN A 212 13.81 2.95 -19.73
C GLN A 212 12.64 3.92 -19.98
N GLY A 213 12.84 5.23 -19.81
CA GLY A 213 11.78 6.23 -19.96
C GLY A 213 10.79 6.28 -18.79
N LEU A 214 11.15 5.72 -17.63
CA LEU A 214 10.34 5.70 -16.41
C LEU A 214 10.85 6.73 -15.39
N THR A 215 9.99 7.11 -14.46
CA THR A 215 10.30 8.04 -13.37
C THR A 215 10.77 7.30 -12.12
N CYS A 216 11.64 7.96 -11.35
CA CYS A 216 12.03 7.51 -10.02
C CYS A 216 12.59 8.69 -9.23
N HIS A 217 12.15 8.84 -7.98
CA HIS A 217 12.70 9.80 -7.03
C HIS A 217 13.72 9.14 -6.12
N VAL A 218 14.72 9.89 -5.69
CA VAL A 218 15.59 9.51 -4.57
C VAL A 218 15.19 10.37 -3.38
N LYS A 219 14.72 9.72 -2.31
CA LYS A 219 14.29 10.39 -1.07
C LYS A 219 14.97 9.71 0.12
N ASP A 220 15.22 10.48 1.16
CA ASP A 220 15.83 10.00 2.40
C ASP A 220 15.03 10.50 3.61
N GLY A 221 15.25 9.86 4.77
CA GLY A 221 14.64 10.23 6.05
C GLY A 221 13.10 10.27 5.99
N ASP A 222 12.52 11.32 6.55
CA ASP A 222 11.07 11.49 6.65
C ASP A 222 10.40 11.53 5.26
N ALA A 223 11.06 12.10 4.26
CA ALA A 223 10.49 12.18 2.90
C ALA A 223 10.29 10.78 2.27
N PHE A 224 11.20 9.84 2.53
CA PHE A 224 11.00 8.45 2.13
C PHE A 224 9.96 7.76 3.00
N THR A 225 10.01 7.98 4.32
CA THR A 225 9.09 7.35 5.28
C THR A 225 7.64 7.74 5.01
N ILE A 226 7.37 9.00 4.67
CA ILE A 226 6.05 9.49 4.26
C ILE A 226 5.60 8.84 2.96
N ALA A 227 6.47 8.77 1.94
CA ALA A 227 6.14 8.11 0.67
C ALA A 227 5.85 6.60 0.87
N MET A 228 6.59 5.94 1.76
CA MET A 228 6.38 4.55 2.14
C MET A 228 5.03 4.38 2.82
N LEU A 229 4.71 5.23 3.80
CA LEU A 229 3.44 5.19 4.51
C LEU A 229 2.26 5.45 3.56
N GLU A 230 2.33 6.44 2.67
CA GLU A 230 1.29 6.70 1.67
C GLU A 230 1.05 5.48 0.77
N LYS A 231 2.12 4.87 0.24
CA LYS A 231 2.01 3.64 -0.54
C LYS A 231 1.39 2.50 0.25
N HIS A 232 1.76 2.39 1.52
CA HIS A 232 1.31 1.33 2.40
C HIS A 232 -0.17 1.49 2.78
N VAL A 233 -0.61 2.70 3.14
CA VAL A 233 -2.03 3.03 3.37
C VAL A 233 -2.84 2.77 2.11
N TRP A 234 -2.35 3.22 0.94
CA TRP A 234 -3.02 2.98 -0.34
C TRP A 234 -3.34 1.50 -0.55
N ILE A 235 -2.31 0.65 -0.51
CA ILE A 235 -2.48 -0.77 -0.83
C ILE A 235 -3.27 -1.51 0.24
N CYS A 236 -3.19 -1.09 1.51
CA CYS A 236 -3.94 -1.72 2.59
C CYS A 236 -5.43 -1.33 2.53
N ALA A 237 -5.74 -0.04 2.44
CA ALA A 237 -7.11 0.47 2.49
C ALA A 237 -7.92 0.12 1.24
N PHE A 238 -7.39 0.35 0.02
CA PHE A 238 -8.12 0.00 -1.22
C PHE A 238 -8.42 -1.50 -1.31
N MET A 239 -7.43 -2.33 -0.95
CA MET A 239 -7.60 -3.79 -1.02
C MET A 239 -8.56 -4.30 0.06
N LEU A 240 -8.56 -3.68 1.24
CA LEU A 240 -9.43 -4.05 2.34
C LEU A 240 -10.89 -3.68 2.05
N VAL A 241 -11.16 -2.43 1.67
CA VAL A 241 -12.52 -1.98 1.30
C VAL A 241 -13.07 -2.83 0.15
N GLY A 242 -12.29 -3.01 -0.91
CA GLY A 242 -12.79 -3.80 -2.05
C GLY A 242 -13.02 -5.27 -1.70
N ALA A 243 -12.19 -5.88 -0.83
CA ALA A 243 -12.44 -7.22 -0.32
C ALA A 243 -13.73 -7.30 0.50
N SER A 244 -14.04 -6.29 1.33
CA SER A 244 -15.30 -6.18 2.09
C SER A 244 -16.54 -6.11 1.18
N HIS A 245 -16.37 -5.64 -0.05
CA HIS A 245 -17.42 -5.60 -1.08
C HIS A 245 -17.31 -6.71 -2.13
N GLY A 246 -16.83 -7.89 -1.72
CA GLY A 246 -16.81 -9.08 -2.57
C GLY A 246 -15.66 -9.14 -3.57
N GLY A 247 -14.60 -8.35 -3.36
CA GLY A 247 -13.41 -8.33 -4.22
C GLY A 247 -13.59 -7.50 -5.49
N CYS A 248 -14.29 -6.37 -5.39
CA CYS A 248 -14.49 -5.45 -6.51
C CYS A 248 -13.15 -4.84 -7.00
N THR A 249 -13.20 -4.10 -8.10
CA THR A 249 -12.00 -3.45 -8.65
C THR A 249 -11.57 -2.22 -7.85
N VAL A 250 -10.30 -1.84 -7.96
CA VAL A 250 -9.78 -0.60 -7.35
C VAL A 250 -10.57 0.63 -7.80
N GLY A 251 -10.99 0.68 -9.06
CA GLY A 251 -11.83 1.76 -9.60
C GLY A 251 -13.24 1.80 -9.01
N GLU A 252 -13.83 0.64 -8.72
CA GLU A 252 -15.12 0.57 -8.02
C GLU A 252 -15.00 1.08 -6.58
N VAL A 253 -13.90 0.76 -5.88
CA VAL A 253 -13.61 1.35 -4.56
C VAL A 253 -13.50 2.87 -4.65
N GLU A 254 -12.72 3.38 -5.62
CA GLU A 254 -12.50 4.83 -5.77
C GLU A 254 -13.77 5.60 -6.14
N SER A 255 -14.64 5.02 -6.96
CA SER A 255 -15.84 5.69 -7.48
C SER A 255 -17.11 5.47 -6.66
N THR A 256 -17.30 4.26 -6.10
CA THR A 256 -18.54 3.85 -5.42
C THR A 256 -18.39 3.87 -3.91
N TYR A 257 -17.25 3.37 -3.41
CA TYR A 257 -16.98 3.23 -1.96
C TYR A 257 -16.02 4.31 -1.43
N THR A 258 -15.94 5.44 -2.13
CA THR A 258 -14.96 6.50 -1.88
C THR A 258 -14.97 7.01 -0.44
N LYS A 259 -16.16 7.20 0.16
CA LYS A 259 -16.28 7.69 1.54
C LYS A 259 -15.80 6.69 2.58
N GLU A 260 -16.04 5.40 2.32
CA GLU A 260 -15.56 4.32 3.18
C GLU A 260 -14.04 4.21 3.11
N PHE A 261 -13.49 4.30 1.88
CA PHE A 261 -12.06 4.40 1.66
C PHE A 261 -11.45 5.61 2.38
N GLU A 262 -12.01 6.81 2.22
CA GLU A 262 -11.48 8.03 2.84
C GLU A 262 -11.47 7.92 4.37
N ALA A 263 -12.55 7.40 4.97
CA ALA A 263 -12.62 7.19 6.42
C ALA A 263 -11.55 6.20 6.91
N LEU A 264 -11.45 5.04 6.27
CA LEU A 264 -10.48 4.01 6.63
C LEU A 264 -9.03 4.50 6.41
N ALA A 265 -8.74 5.08 5.24
CA ALA A 265 -7.40 5.56 4.90
C ALA A 265 -6.95 6.70 5.84
N SER A 266 -7.86 7.59 6.27
CA SER A 266 -7.52 8.67 7.20
C SER A 266 -7.16 8.15 8.59
N GLU A 267 -7.91 7.17 9.09
CA GLU A 267 -7.65 6.49 10.36
C GLU A 267 -6.27 5.80 10.32
N MET A 268 -6.03 5.00 9.28
CA MET A 268 -4.76 4.29 9.09
C MET A 268 -3.58 5.25 8.90
N MET A 269 -3.77 6.35 8.16
CA MET A 269 -2.74 7.37 7.99
C MET A 269 -2.37 8.01 9.32
N THR A 270 -3.36 8.36 10.15
CA THR A 270 -3.14 8.98 11.46
C THR A 270 -2.35 8.06 12.38
N ALA A 271 -2.79 6.80 12.52
CA ALA A 271 -2.10 5.84 13.39
C ALA A 271 -0.71 5.47 12.86
N GLY A 272 -0.57 5.29 11.54
CA GLY A 272 0.71 4.97 10.91
C GLY A 272 1.72 6.11 11.01
N ALA A 273 1.28 7.36 10.81
CA ALA A 273 2.12 8.55 10.93
C ALA A 273 2.62 8.73 12.37
N ALA A 274 1.75 8.53 13.37
CA ALA A 274 2.12 8.54 14.77
C ALA A 274 3.11 7.41 15.11
N ALA A 275 2.92 6.21 14.57
CA ALA A 275 3.81 5.07 14.81
C ALA A 275 5.21 5.25 14.18
N LEU A 276 5.28 5.93 13.04
CA LEU A 276 6.53 6.22 12.33
C LEU A 276 7.15 7.57 12.72
N ASN A 277 6.48 8.35 13.58
CA ASN A 277 6.87 9.69 14.00
C ASN A 277 7.16 10.63 12.80
N VAL A 278 6.21 10.71 11.87
CA VAL A 278 6.28 11.58 10.69
C VAL A 278 5.04 12.44 10.55
N ASP A 279 5.20 13.64 9.99
CA ASP A 279 4.10 14.53 9.66
C ASP A 279 3.72 14.39 8.19
N VAL A 280 2.50 13.90 7.93
CA VAL A 280 1.98 13.72 6.56
C VAL A 280 1.21 14.96 6.14
N ALA A 281 1.60 15.55 5.01
CA ALA A 281 0.92 16.72 4.47
C ALA A 281 -0.49 16.38 3.97
N ASP A 282 -1.38 17.38 4.07
CA ASP A 282 -2.73 17.33 3.50
C ASP A 282 -2.73 16.95 2.00
N GLY A 283 -3.91 16.57 1.50
CA GLY A 283 -4.09 16.15 0.12
C GLY A 283 -3.58 14.75 -0.21
N TYR A 284 -3.11 13.98 0.79
CA TYR A 284 -2.70 12.58 0.58
C TYR A 284 -3.87 11.75 0.01
N LEU A 285 -5.10 11.94 0.48
CA LEU A 285 -6.27 11.22 -0.04
C LEU A 285 -6.44 11.42 -1.55
N ASP A 286 -6.21 12.63 -2.05
CA ASP A 286 -6.32 12.92 -3.48
C ASP A 286 -5.19 12.25 -4.28
N ARG A 287 -3.95 12.24 -3.74
CA ARG A 287 -2.83 11.48 -4.33
C ARG A 287 -3.13 9.98 -4.36
N LEU A 288 -3.70 9.44 -3.28
CA LEU A 288 -4.06 8.02 -3.19
C LEU A 288 -5.15 7.65 -4.23
N LYS A 289 -6.20 8.46 -4.35
CA LYS A 289 -7.27 8.26 -5.34
C LYS A 289 -6.77 8.44 -6.78
N ALA A 290 -5.88 9.41 -7.01
CA ALA A 290 -5.25 9.61 -8.32
C ALA A 290 -4.54 8.35 -8.82
N TYR A 291 -3.75 7.70 -7.96
CA TYR A 291 -3.12 6.45 -8.33
C TYR A 291 -4.16 5.33 -8.55
N ALA A 292 -5.20 5.25 -7.72
CA ALA A 292 -6.27 4.27 -7.89
C ALA A 292 -6.96 4.37 -9.27
N ARG A 293 -7.15 5.58 -9.81
CA ARG A 293 -7.68 5.78 -11.16
C ARG A 293 -6.75 5.21 -12.24
N ALA A 294 -5.43 5.38 -12.10
CA ALA A 294 -4.43 4.85 -13.03
C ALA A 294 -4.41 3.31 -13.07
N VAL A 295 -4.78 2.65 -11.98
CA VAL A 295 -4.82 1.18 -11.84
C VAL A 295 -6.24 0.64 -11.59
N SER A 296 -7.26 1.34 -12.08
CA SER A 296 -8.67 1.12 -11.76
C SER A 296 -9.19 -0.30 -12.05
N HIS A 297 -8.62 -1.01 -13.01
CA HIS A 297 -9.06 -2.35 -13.42
C HIS A 297 -8.53 -3.49 -12.54
N PHE A 298 -7.59 -3.23 -11.62
CA PHE A 298 -7.02 -4.29 -10.79
C PHE A 298 -8.04 -4.81 -9.76
N PRO A 299 -8.13 -6.14 -9.55
CA PRO A 299 -9.00 -6.72 -8.55
C PRO A 299 -8.44 -6.47 -7.14
N THR A 300 -9.32 -6.23 -6.18
CA THR A 300 -8.94 -6.07 -4.78
C THR A 300 -8.89 -7.41 -4.06
N ALA A 301 -7.87 -7.58 -3.22
CA ALA A 301 -7.74 -8.73 -2.33
C ALA A 301 -6.73 -8.44 -1.22
N VAL A 302 -7.06 -8.85 0.00
CA VAL A 302 -6.09 -8.85 1.10
C VAL A 302 -5.06 -9.94 0.85
N LYS A 303 -3.79 -9.54 0.72
CA LYS A 303 -2.64 -10.41 0.42
C LYS A 303 -1.46 -10.03 1.27
N GLU A 304 -0.50 -10.95 1.43
CA GLU A 304 0.75 -10.72 2.16
C GLU A 304 0.46 -10.07 3.53
N PHE A 305 -0.53 -10.63 4.25
CA PHE A 305 -1.17 -9.99 5.38
C PHE A 305 -0.15 -9.43 6.37
N GLU A 306 0.77 -10.26 6.85
CA GLU A 306 1.85 -9.89 7.77
C GLU A 306 2.58 -8.59 7.40
N TRP A 307 2.86 -8.42 6.11
CA TRP A 307 3.63 -7.29 5.58
C TRP A 307 2.76 -6.08 5.25
N ARG A 308 1.44 -6.28 5.09
CA ARG A 308 0.47 -5.26 4.68
C ARG A 308 -0.42 -4.89 5.87
N ASN A 309 -1.69 -5.29 5.83
CA ASN A 309 -2.66 -5.02 6.88
C ASN A 309 -2.25 -5.54 8.26
N GLY A 310 -1.37 -6.54 8.33
CA GLY A 310 -0.80 -7.09 9.55
C GLY A 310 0.07 -6.09 10.31
N TRP A 311 0.81 -5.20 9.63
CA TRP A 311 1.57 -4.16 10.31
C TRP A 311 0.65 -3.22 11.10
N PHE A 312 -0.41 -2.73 10.46
CA PHE A 312 -1.44 -1.91 11.12
C PHE A 312 -2.14 -2.69 12.24
N TYR A 313 -2.55 -3.94 11.98
CA TYR A 313 -3.22 -4.76 12.98
C TYR A 313 -2.34 -4.99 14.22
N LYS A 314 -1.01 -5.10 14.04
CA LYS A 314 -0.06 -5.18 15.14
C LYS A 314 -0.06 -3.89 15.99
N LEU A 315 -0.16 -2.71 15.38
CA LEU A 315 -0.28 -1.44 16.13
C LEU A 315 -1.52 -1.44 17.03
N THR A 316 -2.66 -1.91 16.52
CA THR A 316 -3.87 -2.10 17.31
C THR A 316 -3.64 -3.05 18.48
N CYS A 317 -3.08 -4.23 18.19
CA CYS A 317 -2.78 -5.24 19.20
C CYS A 317 -1.88 -4.69 20.31
N ASP A 318 -0.79 -3.99 19.95
CA ASP A 318 0.16 -3.41 20.90
C ASP A 318 -0.51 -2.30 21.76
N ALA A 319 -1.40 -1.50 21.18
CA ALA A 319 -2.15 -0.48 21.90
C ALA A 319 -3.11 -1.09 22.93
N VAL A 320 -3.90 -2.09 22.52
CA VAL A 320 -4.84 -2.80 23.38
C VAL A 320 -4.13 -3.53 24.52
N LYS A 321 -3.01 -4.21 24.23
CA LYS A 321 -2.16 -4.85 25.24
C LYS A 321 -1.63 -3.87 26.28
N ALA A 322 -1.36 -2.64 25.87
CA ALA A 322 -0.95 -1.56 26.76
C ALA A 322 -2.13 -0.91 27.52
N GLY A 323 -3.36 -1.45 27.41
CA GLY A 323 -4.55 -0.93 28.04
C GLY A 323 -5.10 0.36 27.41
N ARG A 324 -4.69 0.67 26.18
CA ARG A 324 -5.21 1.81 25.40
C ARG A 324 -6.36 1.35 24.50
N GLU A 325 -7.13 2.32 24.02
CA GLU A 325 -8.14 2.07 22.99
C GLU A 325 -7.48 1.62 21.67
N ASP A 326 -8.26 0.91 20.85
CA ASP A 326 -7.86 0.59 19.48
C ASP A 326 -7.68 1.89 18.68
N PRO A 327 -6.47 2.19 18.16
CA PRO A 327 -6.21 3.39 17.37
C PRO A 327 -6.85 3.34 15.97
N MET A 328 -7.27 2.16 15.50
CA MET A 328 -7.81 1.96 14.16
C MET A 328 -9.06 1.04 14.16
N PRO A 329 -10.16 1.43 14.82
CA PRO A 329 -11.34 0.59 14.96
C PRO A 329 -12.02 0.24 13.63
N LEU A 330 -12.00 1.11 12.60
CA LEU A 330 -12.56 0.79 11.29
C LEU A 330 -11.74 -0.30 10.60
N HIS A 331 -10.41 -0.18 10.64
CA HIS A 331 -9.50 -1.18 10.09
C HIS A 331 -9.68 -2.53 10.76
N THR A 332 -9.61 -2.55 12.10
CA THR A 332 -9.78 -3.76 12.91
C THR A 332 -11.13 -4.43 12.63
N GLN A 333 -12.20 -3.65 12.56
CA GLN A 333 -13.53 -4.19 12.25
C GLN A 333 -13.58 -4.87 10.89
N ALA A 334 -13.08 -4.19 9.85
CA ALA A 334 -13.08 -4.73 8.49
C ALA A 334 -12.28 -6.04 8.39
N LEU A 335 -11.19 -6.18 9.15
CA LEU A 335 -10.43 -7.43 9.23
C LEU A 335 -11.25 -8.57 9.87
N TYR A 336 -12.00 -8.29 10.93
CA TYR A 336 -12.87 -9.28 11.58
C TYR A 336 -14.04 -9.70 10.69
N ASP A 337 -14.69 -8.74 10.03
CA ASP A 337 -15.84 -9.02 9.15
C ASP A 337 -15.46 -9.93 7.98
N LEU A 338 -14.23 -9.78 7.47
CA LEU A 338 -13.66 -10.65 6.44
C LEU A 338 -13.23 -12.03 6.94
N LYS A 339 -13.29 -12.29 8.26
CA LYS A 339 -12.91 -13.56 8.89
C LYS A 339 -11.52 -14.03 8.47
N LEU A 340 -10.59 -13.08 8.37
CA LEU A 340 -9.21 -13.39 8.03
C LEU A 340 -8.57 -14.23 9.16
N PRO A 341 -7.60 -15.11 8.84
CA PRO A 341 -6.85 -15.86 9.86
C PRO A 341 -5.90 -14.93 10.60
N LEU A 342 -6.45 -14.09 11.49
CA LEU A 342 -5.69 -13.09 12.23
C LEU A 342 -4.78 -13.78 13.26
N PRO A 343 -3.54 -13.29 13.47
CA PRO A 343 -2.62 -13.90 14.40
C PRO A 343 -3.09 -13.70 15.85
N ILE A 344 -3.74 -14.71 16.43
CA ILE A 344 -4.25 -14.64 17.82
C ILE A 344 -3.12 -14.36 18.82
N ALA A 345 -1.89 -14.81 18.52
CA ALA A 345 -0.69 -14.53 19.31
C ALA A 345 -0.37 -13.02 19.42
N TRP A 346 -0.90 -12.18 18.53
CA TRP A 346 -0.72 -10.73 18.63
C TRP A 346 -1.71 -10.10 19.60
N ILE A 347 -2.85 -10.72 19.87
CA ILE A 347 -3.90 -10.20 20.76
C ILE A 347 -3.58 -10.49 22.24
N ASN A 348 -2.99 -11.66 22.53
CA ASN A 348 -2.63 -12.11 23.89
C ASN A 348 -1.24 -11.68 24.32
#